data_AF-A0A1I7ZNT0-F1
#
_entry.id   AF-A0A1I7ZNT0-F1
#
_cell.length_a   1.000
_cell.length_b   1.000
_cell.length_c   1.000
_cell.angle_alpha   90.00
_cell.angle_beta   90.00
_cell.angle_gamma   90.00
#
_symmetry.space_group_name_H-M   'P 1'
#
loop_
_entity.id
_entity.type
_entity.pdbx_description
1 polymer ?
#
loop_
_entity_poly.entity_id
_entity_poly.type
_entity_poly.pdbx_seq_one_letter_code
_entity_poly.pdbx_strand_id
1 'polypeptide(L)'
;MSVQNISTSAGFWEVGAYKANVKRIKDGLDQLDDFTRMIKERSEIELKYGRALQSWNQKWSAHVDKSLPTGSIKTCWTNVLNEGQELAKVHLDVKDRLNDEITKTVALFKKENHHPSAFRAPKEMRDVEEAFEKAQRQWKKMYEKVESHRKAYHNACRNEKSAYVQLVNSQADTSLSVDASDKLRERHENLKKEVNKTKQSYEAYLKEIGTYNNVYVENMTFVFEKCQQTELKRMKFVVEMIGGMQKVLVDLIDSSRLSSVHQNLQRLFSEMGEKAFSADLTEWSQTFGVEAPTKWPEFEEYTPEIRSIGSRKGSQKDTGGVVLMRQRLRSEDGDVLVIKGAASCDDILRESNGASASDASALKRFSAVGDYSSETPSKSRNQRHTPTNPLADPFPMPTPERSTSAAINVPSNRENQSGPPSVANTDSSDSLKYGEFSSRGQGKVLYDYTPVEEDEIKLEKGETIEVLSEPDQLGWCYGRRSDGQTGLFPASYVQAS
;
A
#
# COMPACT_ATOMS: atom_id res chain seq x y z
N MET A 1 14.91 12.07 21.25
CA MET A 1 14.95 11.49 19.89
C MET A 1 13.88 12.22 19.08
N SER A 2 14.17 12.88 17.97
CA SER A 2 15.43 12.96 17.22
C SER A 2 15.57 14.36 16.65
N VAL A 3 16.75 14.98 16.77
CA VAL A 3 17.06 16.22 16.04
C VAL A 3 17.29 15.81 14.60
N GLN A 4 16.22 15.80 13.80
CA GLN A 4 16.32 15.50 12.38
C GLN A 4 17.02 16.64 11.66
N ASN A 5 17.95 16.27 10.78
CA ASN A 5 18.69 17.15 9.89
C ASN A 5 17.83 18.31 9.38
N ILE A 6 18.08 19.51 9.89
CA ILE A 6 17.75 20.73 9.17
C ILE A 6 18.73 20.77 8.00
N SER A 7 18.32 20.12 6.90
CA SER A 7 18.82 20.45 5.58
C SER A 7 18.79 21.97 5.44
N THR A 8 19.83 22.56 4.85
CA THR A 8 19.96 23.99 4.56
C THR A 8 18.98 24.43 3.47
N SER A 9 17.69 24.21 3.75
CA SER A 9 16.56 24.71 3.00
C SER A 9 16.53 26.22 3.19
N ALA A 10 16.48 26.92 2.06
CA ALA A 10 16.09 28.32 1.99
C ALA A 10 14.90 28.60 2.93
N GLY A 11 15.03 29.61 3.78
CA GLY A 11 13.95 30.04 4.67
C GLY A 11 12.76 30.55 3.86
N PHE A 12 11.54 30.43 4.39
CA PHE A 12 10.29 30.81 3.67
C PHE A 12 10.33 32.21 3.03
N TRP A 13 11.05 33.15 3.65
CA TRP A 13 11.22 34.54 3.20
C TRP A 13 12.14 34.73 1.99
N GLU A 14 12.91 33.71 1.61
CA GLU A 14 13.79 33.75 0.45
C GLU A 14 13.01 33.67 -0.87
N VAL A 15 13.66 34.13 -1.95
CA VAL A 15 13.01 34.23 -3.26
C VAL A 15 12.71 32.83 -3.81
N GLY A 16 11.43 32.53 -4.00
CA GLY A 16 10.94 31.23 -4.46
C GLY A 16 10.77 30.14 -3.40
N ALA A 17 11.18 30.36 -2.14
CA ALA A 17 11.06 29.36 -1.07
C ALA A 17 9.60 28.99 -0.72
N TYR A 18 8.65 29.89 -1.02
CA TYR A 18 7.21 29.65 -0.86
C TYR A 18 6.68 28.41 -1.62
N LYS A 19 7.43 27.90 -2.63
CA LYS A 19 7.06 26.72 -3.42
C LYS A 19 6.80 25.46 -2.59
N ALA A 20 7.37 25.36 -1.38
CA ALA A 20 7.01 24.31 -0.43
C ALA A 20 5.51 24.26 -0.11
N ASN A 21 4.83 25.41 -0.05
CA ASN A 21 3.39 25.50 0.19
C ASN A 21 2.57 25.06 -1.04
N VAL A 22 3.00 25.45 -2.24
CA VAL A 22 2.39 24.97 -3.51
C VAL A 22 2.52 23.46 -3.63
N LYS A 23 3.69 22.91 -3.25
CA LYS A 23 3.91 21.46 -3.18
C LYS A 23 2.99 20.78 -2.16
N ARG A 24 2.83 21.35 -0.95
CA ARG A 24 1.94 20.80 0.09
C ARG A 24 0.49 20.63 -0.39
N ILE A 25 -0.01 21.54 -1.22
CA ILE A 25 -1.35 21.41 -1.83
C ILE A 25 -1.41 20.17 -2.73
N LYS A 26 -0.38 19.92 -3.55
CA LYS A 26 -0.28 18.71 -4.37
C LYS A 26 -0.17 17.45 -3.52
N ASP A 27 0.78 17.42 -2.59
CA ASP A 27 1.02 16.29 -1.70
C ASP A 27 -0.27 15.94 -0.91
N GLY A 28 -1.07 16.95 -0.55
CA GLY A 28 -2.38 16.77 0.10
C GLY A 28 -3.49 16.17 -0.77
N LEU A 29 -3.40 16.29 -2.10
CA LEU A 29 -4.31 15.66 -3.07
C LEU A 29 -3.90 14.21 -3.35
N ASP A 30 -2.60 13.98 -3.54
CA ASP A 30 -2.00 12.66 -3.72
C ASP A 30 -2.34 11.78 -2.49
N GLN A 31 -2.24 12.33 -1.26
CA GLN A 31 -2.69 11.68 -0.02
C GLN A 31 -4.17 11.27 -0.01
N LEU A 32 -5.07 12.04 -0.65
CA LEU A 32 -6.50 11.68 -0.72
C LEU A 32 -6.75 10.53 -1.71
N ASP A 33 -5.93 10.39 -2.76
CA ASP A 33 -5.98 9.24 -3.66
C ASP A 33 -5.44 7.98 -2.99
N ASP A 34 -4.35 8.08 -2.23
CA ASP A 34 -3.81 6.95 -1.47
C ASP A 34 -4.77 6.49 -0.36
N PHE A 35 -5.39 7.42 0.36
CA PHE A 35 -6.46 7.10 1.32
C PHE A 35 -7.67 6.42 0.65
N THR A 36 -8.09 6.92 -0.52
CA THR A 36 -9.16 6.29 -1.31
C THR A 36 -8.80 4.89 -1.76
N ARG A 37 -7.53 4.65 -2.15
CA ARG A 37 -7.03 3.34 -2.56
C ARG A 37 -7.06 2.35 -1.40
N MET A 38 -6.56 2.75 -0.23
CA MET A 38 -6.58 1.95 1.01
C MET A 38 -8.01 1.53 1.39
N ILE A 39 -9.00 2.43 1.29
CA ILE A 39 -10.41 2.08 1.55
C ILE A 39 -10.93 1.06 0.54
N LYS A 40 -10.62 1.23 -0.75
CA LYS A 40 -11.02 0.28 -1.80
C LYS A 40 -10.45 -1.10 -1.56
N GLU A 41 -9.14 -1.20 -1.33
CA GLU A 41 -8.44 -2.45 -0.97
C GLU A 41 -9.09 -3.12 0.24
N ARG A 42 -9.41 -2.36 1.30
CA ARG A 42 -10.16 -2.88 2.45
C ARG A 42 -11.55 -3.39 2.05
N SER A 43 -12.31 -2.63 1.27
CA SER A 43 -13.65 -3.02 0.84
C SER A 43 -13.66 -4.27 -0.05
N GLU A 44 -12.58 -4.51 -0.82
CA GLU A 44 -12.41 -5.74 -1.59
C GLU A 44 -12.17 -6.98 -0.72
N ILE A 45 -11.52 -6.83 0.43
CA ILE A 45 -11.36 -7.94 1.41
C ILE A 45 -12.73 -8.36 1.94
N GLU A 46 -13.54 -7.38 2.36
CA GLU A 46 -14.90 -7.62 2.85
C GLU A 46 -15.80 -8.24 1.76
N LEU A 47 -15.67 -7.78 0.50
CA LEU A 47 -16.34 -8.39 -0.66
C LEU A 47 -15.96 -9.87 -0.84
N LYS A 48 -14.66 -10.19 -0.81
CA LYS A 48 -14.13 -11.55 -1.00
C LYS A 48 -14.65 -12.49 0.09
N TYR A 49 -14.67 -12.04 1.35
CA TYR A 49 -15.19 -12.82 2.46
C TYR A 49 -16.70 -13.06 2.36
N GLY A 50 -17.50 -12.01 2.14
CA GLY A 50 -18.94 -12.13 1.97
C GLY A 50 -19.34 -13.02 0.79
N ARG A 51 -18.62 -12.96 -0.33
CA ARG A 51 -18.84 -13.86 -1.49
C ARG A 51 -18.47 -15.31 -1.20
N ALA A 52 -17.37 -15.55 -0.48
CA ALA A 52 -16.99 -16.91 -0.08
C ALA A 52 -18.05 -17.56 0.81
N LEU A 53 -18.59 -16.82 1.79
CA LEU A 53 -19.69 -17.29 2.65
C LEU A 53 -20.97 -17.56 1.85
N GLN A 54 -21.36 -16.68 0.91
CA GLN A 54 -22.51 -16.94 0.02
C GLN A 54 -22.36 -18.23 -0.79
N SER A 55 -21.18 -18.45 -1.39
CA SER A 55 -20.91 -19.67 -2.17
C SER A 55 -20.90 -20.93 -1.31
N TRP A 56 -20.35 -20.85 -0.09
CA TRP A 56 -20.39 -21.93 0.89
C TRP A 56 -21.83 -22.26 1.32
N ASN A 57 -22.61 -21.24 1.71
CA ASN A 57 -24.00 -21.41 2.12
C ASN A 57 -24.84 -22.04 0.99
N GLN A 58 -24.75 -21.50 -0.23
CA GLN A 58 -25.54 -21.99 -1.37
C GLN A 58 -25.24 -23.47 -1.67
N LYS A 59 -23.95 -23.85 -1.65
CA LYS A 59 -23.52 -25.24 -1.88
C LYS A 59 -24.08 -26.19 -0.82
N TRP A 60 -23.96 -25.84 0.45
CA TRP A 60 -24.35 -26.72 1.55
C TRP A 60 -25.85 -26.74 1.81
N SER A 61 -26.58 -25.63 1.61
CA SER A 61 -28.04 -25.62 1.68
C SER A 61 -28.64 -26.57 0.64
N ALA A 62 -28.19 -26.48 -0.62
CA ALA A 62 -28.61 -27.40 -1.67
C ALA A 62 -28.24 -28.88 -1.39
N HIS A 63 -27.17 -29.14 -0.64
CA HIS A 63 -26.84 -30.48 -0.18
C HIS A 63 -27.80 -30.96 0.90
N VAL A 64 -28.03 -30.15 1.95
CA VAL A 64 -28.94 -30.44 3.07
C VAL A 64 -30.36 -30.68 2.58
N ASP A 65 -30.88 -29.83 1.70
CA ASP A 65 -32.24 -29.98 1.15
C ASP A 65 -32.42 -31.25 0.32
N LYS A 66 -31.33 -31.74 -0.31
CA LYS A 66 -31.34 -32.99 -1.08
C LYS A 66 -31.10 -34.24 -0.23
N SER A 67 -30.27 -34.15 0.82
CA SER A 67 -29.84 -35.31 1.61
C SER A 67 -30.72 -35.58 2.83
N LEU A 68 -31.38 -34.55 3.36
CA LEU A 68 -32.23 -34.64 4.55
C LEU A 68 -33.66 -34.18 4.19
N PRO A 69 -34.69 -35.04 4.31
CA PRO A 69 -36.07 -34.64 4.02
C PRO A 69 -36.64 -33.68 5.07
N THR A 70 -36.74 -34.13 6.31
CA THR A 70 -37.27 -33.42 7.50
C THR A 70 -36.42 -33.76 8.75
N GLY A 71 -36.83 -33.27 9.92
CA GLY A 71 -36.23 -33.60 11.22
C GLY A 71 -35.32 -32.54 11.84
N SER A 72 -35.10 -32.67 13.14
CA SER A 72 -34.30 -31.82 14.02
C SER A 72 -32.86 -31.62 13.55
N ILE A 73 -32.24 -32.65 12.94
CA ILE A 73 -30.89 -32.54 12.34
C ILE A 73 -30.88 -31.56 11.16
N LYS A 74 -31.88 -31.65 10.26
CA LYS A 74 -32.03 -30.70 9.15
C LYS A 74 -32.21 -29.28 9.68
N THR A 75 -33.10 -29.11 10.66
CA THR A 75 -33.36 -27.82 11.31
C THR A 75 -32.08 -27.20 11.88
N CYS A 76 -31.26 -27.97 12.61
CA CYS A 76 -29.99 -27.48 13.14
C CYS A 76 -29.02 -27.03 12.04
N TRP A 77 -28.82 -27.87 11.02
CA TRP A 77 -27.87 -27.59 9.95
C TRP A 77 -28.30 -26.36 9.14
N THR A 78 -29.59 -26.25 8.80
CA THR A 78 -30.16 -25.07 8.11
C THR A 78 -30.00 -23.79 8.93
N ASN A 79 -30.13 -23.83 10.25
CA ASN A 79 -29.92 -22.65 11.10
C ASN A 79 -28.44 -22.20 11.14
N VAL A 80 -27.49 -23.14 11.19
CA VAL A 80 -26.04 -22.83 11.09
C VAL A 80 -25.71 -22.26 9.71
N LEU A 81 -26.30 -22.79 8.64
CA LEU A 81 -26.13 -22.25 7.30
C LEU A 81 -26.70 -20.83 7.19
N ASN A 82 -27.86 -20.56 7.80
CA ASN A 82 -28.46 -19.24 7.84
C ASN A 82 -27.57 -18.22 8.58
N GLU A 83 -26.84 -18.61 9.63
CA GLU A 83 -25.88 -17.72 10.31
C GLU A 83 -24.78 -17.24 9.35
N GLY A 84 -24.12 -18.16 8.63
CA GLY A 84 -23.11 -17.77 7.65
C GLY A 84 -23.66 -16.90 6.52
N GLN A 85 -24.95 -17.05 6.17
CA GLN A 85 -25.63 -16.21 5.19
C GLN A 85 -25.96 -14.80 5.74
N GLU A 86 -26.26 -14.68 7.03
CA GLU A 86 -26.45 -13.39 7.69
C GLU A 86 -25.11 -12.67 7.89
N LEU A 87 -24.05 -13.39 8.27
CA LEU A 87 -22.68 -12.89 8.33
C LEU A 87 -22.19 -12.37 6.97
N ALA A 88 -22.45 -13.12 5.90
CA ALA A 88 -22.16 -12.68 4.54
C ALA A 88 -22.81 -11.33 4.20
N LYS A 89 -24.06 -11.11 4.63
CA LYS A 89 -24.78 -9.84 4.39
C LYS A 89 -24.16 -8.69 5.17
N VAL A 90 -23.71 -8.90 6.41
CA VAL A 90 -23.06 -7.84 7.22
C VAL A 90 -21.73 -7.41 6.58
N HIS A 91 -20.89 -8.34 6.12
CA HIS A 91 -19.64 -7.97 5.43
C HIS A 91 -19.87 -7.26 4.08
N LEU A 92 -20.92 -7.65 3.34
CA LEU A 92 -21.30 -6.95 2.10
C LEU A 92 -21.84 -5.53 2.37
N ASP A 93 -22.62 -5.35 3.44
CA ASP A 93 -23.09 -4.02 3.88
C ASP A 93 -21.91 -3.12 4.28
N VAL A 94 -20.96 -3.63 5.08
CA VAL A 94 -19.71 -2.91 5.42
C VAL A 94 -18.93 -2.51 4.16
N LYS A 95 -18.81 -3.42 3.18
CA LYS A 95 -18.19 -3.13 1.88
C LYS A 95 -18.91 -2.00 1.15
N ASP A 96 -20.24 -1.99 1.15
CA ASP A 96 -21.03 -0.96 0.48
C ASP A 96 -20.92 0.38 1.22
N ARG A 97 -21.04 0.39 2.55
CA ARG A 97 -20.89 1.58 3.41
C ARG A 97 -19.49 2.21 3.31
N LEU A 98 -18.40 1.42 3.28
CA LEU A 98 -17.04 1.95 3.05
C LEU A 98 -16.90 2.67 1.69
N ASN A 99 -17.59 2.19 0.66
CA ASN A 99 -17.60 2.84 -0.65
C ASN A 99 -18.54 4.06 -0.67
N ASP A 100 -19.70 3.96 -0.04
CA ASP A 100 -20.78 4.92 -0.17
C ASP A 100 -20.71 6.08 0.83
N GLU A 101 -20.36 5.81 2.08
CA GLU A 101 -20.22 6.84 3.12
C GLU A 101 -18.85 7.52 3.06
N ILE A 102 -17.78 6.78 2.74
CA ILE A 102 -16.40 7.30 2.79
C ILE A 102 -15.86 7.61 1.39
N THR A 103 -15.79 6.63 0.49
CA THR A 103 -15.14 6.83 -0.83
C THR A 103 -15.88 7.86 -1.70
N LYS A 104 -17.22 7.83 -1.75
CA LYS A 104 -18.00 8.87 -2.45
C LYS A 104 -17.84 10.24 -1.82
N THR A 105 -17.80 10.34 -0.49
CA THR A 105 -17.62 11.61 0.23
C THR A 105 -16.23 12.22 -0.01
N VAL A 106 -15.16 11.42 -0.03
CA VAL A 106 -13.82 11.87 -0.44
C VAL A 106 -13.82 12.36 -1.90
N ALA A 107 -14.50 11.65 -2.80
CA ALA A 107 -14.62 12.07 -4.21
C ALA A 107 -15.40 13.39 -4.37
N LEU A 108 -16.46 13.61 -3.58
CA LEU A 108 -17.21 14.87 -3.54
C LEU A 108 -16.33 16.02 -2.99
N PHE A 109 -15.65 15.81 -1.86
CA PHE A 109 -14.72 16.80 -1.31
C PHE A 109 -13.64 17.18 -2.33
N LYS A 110 -13.04 16.21 -3.03
CA LYS A 110 -12.08 16.50 -4.12
C LYS A 110 -12.73 17.30 -5.25
N LYS A 111 -13.94 16.96 -5.69
CA LYS A 111 -14.65 17.68 -6.76
C LYS A 111 -14.96 19.14 -6.41
N GLU A 112 -15.29 19.43 -5.15
CA GLU A 112 -15.63 20.79 -4.69
C GLU A 112 -14.41 21.67 -4.40
N ASN A 113 -13.33 21.06 -3.89
CA ASN A 113 -12.16 21.79 -3.38
C ASN A 113 -10.96 21.75 -4.31
N HIS A 114 -11.04 21.01 -5.44
CA HIS A 114 -9.95 20.88 -6.40
C HIS A 114 -10.47 20.81 -7.85
N HIS A 115 -10.00 21.75 -8.67
CA HIS A 115 -10.40 21.87 -10.07
C HIS A 115 -9.25 21.42 -10.99
N PRO A 116 -9.24 20.16 -11.46
CA PRO A 116 -8.20 19.64 -12.34
C PRO A 116 -8.22 20.35 -13.70
N SER A 117 -7.06 20.41 -14.36
CA SER A 117 -6.92 20.91 -15.73
C SER A 117 -6.16 19.89 -16.57
N ALA A 118 -6.68 19.56 -17.76
CA ALA A 118 -6.13 18.49 -18.59
C ALA A 118 -4.70 18.78 -19.13
N PHE A 119 -4.30 20.05 -19.17
CA PHE A 119 -3.03 20.51 -19.76
C PHE A 119 -2.19 21.40 -18.83
N ARG A 120 -2.60 21.58 -17.57
CA ARG A 120 -1.96 22.48 -16.61
C ARG A 120 -2.07 21.93 -15.19
N ALA A 121 -1.25 22.45 -14.28
CA ALA A 121 -1.41 22.20 -12.85
C ALA A 121 -2.84 22.55 -12.37
N PRO A 122 -3.32 21.89 -11.30
CA PRO A 122 -4.57 22.23 -10.60
C PRO A 122 -4.78 23.73 -10.43
N LYS A 123 -6.03 24.17 -10.55
CA LYS A 123 -6.38 25.60 -10.40
C LYS A 123 -5.86 26.15 -9.07
N GLU A 124 -6.08 25.42 -7.98
CA GLU A 124 -5.74 25.84 -6.62
C GLU A 124 -4.23 26.03 -6.44
N MET A 125 -3.41 25.16 -7.05
CA MET A 125 -1.96 25.31 -7.05
C MET A 125 -1.52 26.56 -7.83
N ARG A 126 -2.12 26.80 -9.01
CA ARG A 126 -1.80 27.96 -9.85
C ARG A 126 -2.22 29.28 -9.20
N ASP A 127 -3.43 29.33 -8.63
CA ASP A 127 -3.96 30.50 -7.94
C ASP A 127 -3.08 30.87 -6.71
N VAL A 128 -2.51 29.88 -6.01
CA VAL A 128 -1.58 30.10 -4.89
C VAL A 128 -0.18 30.48 -5.36
N GLU A 129 0.35 29.83 -6.41
CA GLU A 129 1.65 30.19 -7.00
C GLU A 129 1.64 31.63 -7.55
N GLU A 130 0.59 32.01 -8.29
CA GLU A 130 0.40 33.38 -8.79
C GLU A 130 0.26 34.39 -7.65
N ALA A 131 -0.45 34.05 -6.57
CA ALA A 131 -0.59 34.91 -5.39
C ALA A 131 0.76 35.16 -4.69
N PHE A 132 1.56 34.12 -4.48
CA PHE A 132 2.92 34.28 -3.92
C PHE A 132 3.85 35.02 -4.88
N GLU A 133 3.83 34.71 -6.19
CA GLU A 133 4.60 35.47 -7.19
C GLU A 133 4.25 36.96 -7.16
N LYS A 134 2.96 37.31 -7.04
CA LYS A 134 2.49 38.69 -6.96
C LYS A 134 2.96 39.37 -5.67
N ALA A 135 2.85 38.70 -4.53
CA ALA A 135 3.32 39.20 -3.23
C ALA A 135 4.85 39.42 -3.18
N GLN A 136 5.62 38.51 -3.78
CA GLN A 136 7.08 38.56 -3.77
C GLN A 136 7.69 39.40 -4.92
N ARG A 137 6.92 39.76 -5.96
CA ARG A 137 7.42 40.41 -7.19
C ARG A 137 8.28 41.65 -6.95
N GLN A 138 7.79 42.57 -6.13
CA GLN A 138 8.47 43.83 -5.86
C GLN A 138 9.68 43.64 -4.94
N TRP A 139 9.54 42.78 -3.92
CA TRP A 139 10.65 42.37 -3.05
C TRP A 139 11.80 41.77 -3.86
N LYS A 140 11.51 40.79 -4.73
CA LYS A 140 12.48 40.17 -5.63
C LYS A 140 13.24 41.21 -6.46
N LYS A 141 12.51 42.15 -7.09
CA LYS A 141 13.11 43.22 -7.90
C LYS A 141 14.00 44.17 -7.09
N MET A 142 13.65 44.47 -5.84
CA MET A 142 14.50 45.26 -4.94
C MET A 142 15.73 44.46 -4.50
N TYR A 143 15.55 43.19 -4.13
CA TYR A 143 16.62 42.29 -3.68
C TYR A 143 17.66 42.04 -4.78
N GLU A 144 17.24 41.86 -6.04
CA GLU A 144 18.13 41.73 -7.20
C GLU A 144 19.03 42.98 -7.39
N LYS A 145 18.51 44.20 -7.12
CA LYS A 145 19.35 45.41 -7.11
C LYS A 145 20.34 45.41 -5.95
N VAL A 146 19.89 45.07 -4.74
CA VAL A 146 20.74 45.00 -3.54
C VAL A 146 21.91 44.03 -3.77
N GLU A 147 21.64 42.84 -4.31
CA GLU A 147 22.68 41.88 -4.68
C GLU A 147 23.63 42.40 -5.77
N SER A 148 23.12 43.11 -6.77
CA SER A 148 23.96 43.74 -7.81
C SER A 148 24.92 44.77 -7.21
N HIS A 149 24.43 45.64 -6.33
CA HIS A 149 25.25 46.65 -5.65
C HIS A 149 26.20 46.06 -4.60
N ARG A 150 25.81 44.97 -3.91
CA ARG A 150 26.70 44.20 -3.04
C ARG A 150 27.88 43.64 -3.82
N LYS A 151 27.63 43.01 -4.97
CA LYS A 151 28.67 42.47 -5.86
C LYS A 151 29.60 43.58 -6.37
N ALA A 152 29.06 44.74 -6.75
CA ALA A 152 29.87 45.90 -7.16
C ALA A 152 30.78 46.41 -6.03
N TYR A 153 30.25 46.56 -4.81
CA TYR A 153 31.03 46.96 -3.63
C TYR A 153 32.13 45.93 -3.30
N HIS A 154 31.80 44.63 -3.25
CA HIS A 154 32.77 43.57 -3.01
C HIS A 154 33.87 43.55 -4.08
N ASN A 155 33.53 43.84 -5.34
CA ASN A 155 34.52 43.93 -6.41
C ASN A 155 35.44 45.15 -6.26
N ALA A 156 34.90 46.32 -5.91
CA ALA A 156 35.69 47.51 -5.61
C ALA A 156 36.65 47.26 -4.45
N CYS A 157 36.22 46.60 -3.37
CA CYS A 157 37.08 46.25 -2.24
C CYS A 157 38.23 45.31 -2.63
N ARG A 158 37.98 44.29 -3.46
CA ARG A 158 39.05 43.40 -3.96
C ARG A 158 40.06 44.17 -4.83
N ASN A 159 39.58 45.08 -5.67
CA ASN A 159 40.43 45.91 -6.53
C ASN A 159 41.29 46.89 -5.71
N GLU A 160 40.70 47.56 -4.72
CA GLU A 160 41.42 48.47 -3.81
C GLU A 160 42.49 47.72 -3.01
N LYS A 161 42.15 46.56 -2.44
CA LYS A 161 43.10 45.74 -1.69
C LYS A 161 44.28 45.26 -2.56
N SER A 162 44.00 44.89 -3.81
CA SER A 162 45.04 44.53 -4.79
C SER A 162 45.97 45.70 -5.12
N ALA A 163 45.40 46.90 -5.35
CA ALA A 163 46.18 48.12 -5.58
C ALA A 163 46.97 48.57 -4.34
N TYR A 164 46.45 48.36 -3.13
CA TYR A 164 47.17 48.59 -1.88
C TYR A 164 48.39 47.69 -1.75
N VAL A 165 48.25 46.39 -2.03
CA VAL A 165 49.39 45.44 -2.02
C VAL A 165 50.43 45.83 -3.08
N GLN A 166 50.02 46.23 -4.28
CA GLN A 166 50.94 46.74 -5.31
C GLN A 166 51.69 48.00 -4.82
N LEU A 167 50.99 48.94 -4.17
CA LEU A 167 51.60 50.15 -3.60
C LEU A 167 52.62 49.81 -2.51
N VAL A 168 52.27 48.94 -1.55
CA VAL A 168 53.18 48.52 -0.46
C VAL A 168 54.41 47.81 -1.01
N ASN A 169 54.23 46.88 -1.95
CA ASN A 169 55.36 46.17 -2.58
C ASN A 169 56.27 47.13 -3.33
N SER A 170 55.71 48.15 -4.01
CA SER A 170 56.50 49.17 -4.73
C SER A 170 57.30 50.11 -3.81
N GLN A 171 56.93 50.23 -2.53
CA GLN A 171 57.69 51.02 -1.55
C GLN A 171 58.96 50.31 -1.07
N ALA A 172 59.06 48.98 -1.26
CA ALA A 172 60.26 48.21 -0.98
C ALA A 172 61.24 48.16 -2.17
N ASP A 173 60.81 48.55 -3.38
CA ASP A 173 61.62 48.53 -4.60
C ASP A 173 62.32 49.88 -4.81
N THR A 174 63.60 49.94 -4.47
CA THR A 174 64.45 51.13 -4.63
C THR A 174 64.79 51.48 -6.09
N SER A 175 64.41 50.63 -7.06
CA SER A 175 64.61 50.90 -8.49
C SER A 175 63.46 51.68 -9.14
N LEU A 176 62.33 51.84 -8.43
CA LEU A 176 61.14 52.48 -8.96
C LEU A 176 61.30 54.02 -9.09
N SER A 177 60.87 54.57 -10.22
CA SER A 177 60.79 56.04 -10.40
C SER A 177 59.74 56.66 -9.48
N VAL A 178 60.00 57.87 -8.98
CA VAL A 178 59.07 58.66 -8.15
C VAL A 178 57.71 58.82 -8.84
N ASP A 179 57.70 59.13 -10.14
CA ASP A 179 56.49 59.25 -10.96
C ASP A 179 55.69 57.93 -11.08
N ALA A 180 56.36 56.77 -11.03
CA ALA A 180 55.70 55.46 -11.01
C ALA A 180 55.08 55.15 -9.64
N SER A 181 55.77 55.51 -8.55
CA SER A 181 55.27 55.40 -7.17
C SER A 181 54.04 56.29 -6.94
N ASP A 182 54.09 57.54 -7.42
CA ASP A 182 52.97 58.47 -7.32
C ASP A 182 51.76 58.01 -8.14
N LYS A 183 51.95 57.41 -9.32
CA LYS A 183 50.86 56.77 -10.10
C LYS A 183 50.21 55.59 -9.37
N LEU A 184 50.98 54.76 -8.67
CA LEU A 184 50.41 53.67 -7.85
C LEU A 184 49.63 54.23 -6.65
N ARG A 185 50.12 55.30 -6.03
CA ARG A 185 49.42 56.00 -4.94
C ARG A 185 48.11 56.63 -5.41
N GLU A 186 48.12 57.30 -6.57
CA GLU A 186 46.93 57.89 -7.17
C GLU A 186 45.89 56.82 -7.53
N ARG A 187 46.33 55.70 -8.14
CA ARG A 187 45.48 54.55 -8.45
C ARG A 187 44.78 53.99 -7.21
N HIS A 188 45.53 53.81 -6.12
CA HIS A 188 44.98 53.34 -4.84
C HIS A 188 43.94 54.32 -4.27
N GLU A 189 44.25 55.62 -4.21
CA GLU A 189 43.31 56.62 -3.69
C GLU A 189 42.06 56.78 -4.58
N ASN A 190 42.17 56.57 -5.89
CA ASN A 190 41.01 56.56 -6.80
C ASN A 190 40.13 55.31 -6.58
N LEU A 191 40.70 54.13 -6.40
CA LEU A 191 39.95 52.90 -6.05
C LEU A 191 39.29 53.00 -4.66
N LYS A 192 39.95 53.65 -3.70
CA LYS A 192 39.39 53.92 -2.37
C LYS A 192 38.19 54.88 -2.40
N LYS A 193 38.19 55.88 -3.30
CA LYS A 193 37.00 56.70 -3.60
C LYS A 193 35.88 55.86 -4.24
N GLU A 194 36.23 54.92 -5.13
CA GLU A 194 35.27 53.99 -5.74
C GLU A 194 34.63 53.03 -4.72
N VAL A 195 35.41 52.50 -3.77
CA VAL A 195 34.91 51.72 -2.62
C VAL A 195 33.88 52.52 -1.82
N ASN A 196 34.21 53.78 -1.46
CA ASN A 196 33.26 54.63 -0.73
C ASN A 196 31.98 54.94 -1.54
N LYS A 197 32.10 55.19 -2.85
CA LYS A 197 30.96 55.43 -3.75
C LYS A 197 30.05 54.20 -3.87
N THR A 198 30.63 53.01 -4.07
CA THR A 198 29.90 51.75 -4.19
C THR A 198 29.27 51.34 -2.86
N LYS A 199 29.96 51.58 -1.73
CA LYS A 199 29.42 51.40 -0.37
C LYS A 199 28.17 52.25 -0.12
N GLN A 200 28.26 53.57 -0.35
CA GLN A 200 27.11 54.48 -0.18
C GLN A 200 25.91 54.06 -1.05
N SER A 201 26.17 53.62 -2.29
CA SER A 201 25.13 53.11 -3.18
C SER A 201 24.50 51.81 -2.65
N TYR A 202 25.29 50.90 -2.08
CA TYR A 202 24.79 49.66 -1.48
C TYR A 202 23.97 49.93 -0.21
N GLU A 203 24.46 50.79 0.69
CA GLU A 203 23.76 51.23 1.90
C GLU A 203 22.43 51.94 1.58
N ALA A 204 22.38 52.73 0.52
CA ALA A 204 21.14 53.37 0.05
C ALA A 204 20.09 52.32 -0.39
N TYR A 205 20.49 51.30 -1.15
CA TYR A 205 19.56 50.22 -1.55
C TYR A 205 19.16 49.30 -0.40
N LEU A 206 20.05 49.05 0.57
CA LEU A 206 19.71 48.36 1.82
C LEU A 206 18.65 49.13 2.62
N LYS A 207 18.76 50.46 2.67
CA LYS A 207 17.74 51.32 3.29
C LYS A 207 16.43 51.31 2.52
N GLU A 208 16.47 51.38 1.18
CA GLU A 208 15.28 51.29 0.32
C GLU A 208 14.50 49.99 0.56
N ILE A 209 15.16 48.82 0.44
CA ILE A 209 14.51 47.53 0.65
C ILE A 209 14.00 47.37 2.09
N GLY A 210 14.74 47.89 3.08
CA GLY A 210 14.35 47.86 4.49
C GLY A 210 13.01 48.56 4.77
N THR A 211 12.66 49.62 4.02
CA THR A 211 11.33 50.26 4.13
C THR A 211 10.19 49.39 3.59
N TYR A 212 10.48 48.47 2.67
CA TYR A 212 9.50 47.56 2.07
C TYR A 212 9.32 46.25 2.86
N ASN A 213 10.20 45.95 3.84
CA ASN A 213 10.12 44.75 4.69
C ASN A 213 8.70 44.45 5.19
N ASN A 214 8.03 45.43 5.81
CA ASN A 214 6.71 45.24 6.40
C ASN A 214 5.66 44.89 5.35
N VAL A 215 5.68 45.58 4.19
CA VAL A 215 4.74 45.33 3.08
C VAL A 215 4.97 43.95 2.47
N TYR A 216 6.22 43.52 2.35
CA TYR A 216 6.54 42.16 1.89
C TYR A 216 6.05 41.10 2.88
N VAL A 217 6.34 41.29 4.17
CA VAL A 217 5.93 40.37 5.26
C VAL A 217 4.41 40.24 5.31
N GLU A 218 3.67 41.35 5.28
CA GLU A 218 2.21 41.37 5.32
C GLU A 218 1.60 40.62 4.13
N ASN A 219 2.01 40.94 2.90
CA ASN A 219 1.47 40.31 1.68
C ASN A 219 1.77 38.80 1.62
N MET A 220 2.99 38.37 1.97
CA MET A 220 3.34 36.94 2.01
C MET A 220 2.60 36.20 3.12
N THR A 221 2.45 36.82 4.30
CA THR A 221 1.70 36.24 5.42
C THR A 221 0.24 36.05 5.07
N PHE A 222 -0.39 37.02 4.38
CA PHE A 222 -1.77 36.91 3.91
C PHE A 222 -1.99 35.69 2.99
N VAL A 223 -1.08 35.46 2.02
CA VAL A 223 -1.17 34.29 1.12
C VAL A 223 -0.88 32.99 1.87
N PHE A 224 0.09 32.98 2.78
CA PHE A 224 0.42 31.82 3.60
C PHE A 224 -0.73 31.41 4.55
N GLU A 225 -1.36 32.37 5.22
CA GLU A 225 -2.49 32.14 6.12
C GLU A 225 -3.69 31.55 5.35
N LYS A 226 -3.95 32.01 4.13
CA LYS A 226 -4.94 31.37 3.24
C LYS A 226 -4.60 29.91 2.95
N CYS A 227 -3.33 29.58 2.70
CA CYS A 227 -2.88 28.20 2.50
C CYS A 227 -3.11 27.35 3.76
N GLN A 228 -2.79 27.89 4.94
CA GLN A 228 -2.99 27.24 6.24
C GLN A 228 -4.47 26.96 6.51
N GLN A 229 -5.37 27.88 6.16
CA GLN A 229 -6.83 27.69 6.31
C GLN A 229 -7.38 26.59 5.38
N THR A 230 -6.95 26.57 4.10
CA THR A 230 -7.33 25.52 3.15
C THR A 230 -6.85 24.14 3.63
N GLU A 231 -5.60 24.06 4.11
CA GLU A 231 -5.03 22.82 4.62
C GLU A 231 -5.67 22.38 5.96
N LEU A 232 -6.00 23.31 6.87
CA LEU A 232 -6.73 22.99 8.09
C LEU A 232 -8.10 22.39 7.79
N LYS A 233 -8.80 22.88 6.76
CA LYS A 233 -10.05 22.27 6.26
C LYS A 233 -9.81 20.83 5.79
N ARG A 234 -8.75 20.58 5.01
CA ARG A 234 -8.39 19.23 4.54
C ARG A 234 -8.02 18.30 5.69
N MET A 235 -7.21 18.76 6.65
CA MET A 235 -6.80 17.96 7.81
C MET A 235 -8.01 17.51 8.65
N LYS A 236 -8.94 18.42 8.94
CA LYS A 236 -10.19 18.08 9.64
C LYS A 236 -11.01 17.05 8.87
N PHE A 237 -11.19 17.26 7.56
CA PHE A 237 -11.91 16.33 6.69
C PHE A 237 -11.28 14.93 6.65
N VAL A 238 -9.95 14.82 6.52
CA VAL A 238 -9.26 13.52 6.51
C VAL A 238 -9.43 12.78 7.83
N VAL A 239 -9.31 13.47 8.97
CA VAL A 239 -9.54 12.87 10.30
C VAL A 239 -10.99 12.41 10.46
N GLU A 240 -11.96 13.20 9.99
CA GLU A 240 -13.39 12.85 10.00
C GLU A 240 -13.66 11.59 9.16
N MET A 241 -13.07 11.48 7.96
CA MET A 241 -13.23 10.30 7.10
C MET A 241 -12.54 9.06 7.65
N ILE A 242 -11.39 9.19 8.31
CA ILE A 242 -10.73 8.08 9.04
C ILE A 242 -11.61 7.62 10.21
N GLY A 243 -12.18 8.56 10.98
CA GLY A 243 -13.13 8.25 12.06
C GLY A 243 -14.41 7.59 11.54
N GLY A 244 -14.96 8.05 10.42
CA GLY A 244 -16.11 7.46 9.75
C GLY A 244 -15.82 6.02 9.28
N MET A 245 -14.67 5.79 8.64
CA MET A 245 -14.21 4.44 8.29
C MET A 245 -14.13 3.54 9.53
N GLN A 246 -13.51 4.00 10.61
CA GLN A 246 -13.43 3.21 11.85
C GLN A 246 -14.81 2.91 12.44
N LYS A 247 -15.77 3.85 12.36
CA LYS A 247 -17.14 3.62 12.82
C LYS A 247 -17.84 2.51 12.02
N VAL A 248 -17.76 2.55 10.69
CA VAL A 248 -18.30 1.48 9.82
C VAL A 248 -17.70 0.11 10.18
N LEU A 249 -16.43 0.07 10.60
CA LEU A 249 -15.76 -1.15 11.05
C LEU A 249 -16.10 -1.59 12.49
N VAL A 250 -16.56 -0.68 13.35
CA VAL A 250 -17.09 -1.03 14.69
C VAL A 250 -18.51 -1.59 14.57
N ASP A 251 -19.33 -1.01 13.69
CA ASP A 251 -20.70 -1.50 13.40
C ASP A 251 -20.72 -2.96 12.88
N LEU A 252 -19.61 -3.46 12.33
CA LEU A 252 -19.39 -4.87 11.98
C LEU A 252 -19.32 -5.78 13.23
N ILE A 253 -18.60 -5.33 14.27
CA ILE A 253 -18.35 -6.10 15.49
C ILE A 253 -19.59 -6.10 16.37
N ASP A 254 -20.19 -4.93 16.59
CA ASP A 254 -21.38 -4.75 17.43
C ASP A 254 -22.70 -4.99 16.67
N SER A 255 -22.66 -5.85 15.64
CA SER A 255 -23.81 -6.13 14.78
C SER A 255 -24.94 -6.81 15.58
N SER A 256 -25.95 -6.03 15.95
CA SER A 256 -27.15 -6.52 16.66
C SER A 256 -27.86 -7.66 15.93
N ARG A 257 -27.75 -7.67 14.59
CA ARG A 257 -28.20 -8.75 13.70
C ARG A 257 -27.49 -10.06 14.00
N LEU A 258 -26.15 -10.07 14.01
CA LEU A 258 -25.36 -11.27 14.31
C LEU A 258 -25.56 -11.72 15.76
N SER A 259 -25.56 -10.78 16.71
CA SER A 259 -25.87 -11.06 18.12
C SER A 259 -27.23 -11.77 18.28
N SER A 260 -28.26 -11.32 17.56
CA SER A 260 -29.59 -11.95 17.59
C SER A 260 -29.58 -13.36 16.97
N VAL A 261 -28.87 -13.56 15.87
CA VAL A 261 -28.73 -14.88 15.22
C VAL A 261 -27.96 -15.86 16.13
N HIS A 262 -26.87 -15.42 16.75
CA HIS A 262 -26.07 -16.25 17.67
C HIS A 262 -26.86 -16.62 18.93
N GLN A 263 -27.62 -15.68 19.51
CA GLN A 263 -28.53 -15.96 20.62
C GLN A 263 -29.65 -16.95 20.23
N ASN A 264 -30.20 -16.83 19.03
CA ASN A 264 -31.22 -17.76 18.52
C ASN A 264 -30.65 -19.16 18.30
N LEU A 265 -29.44 -19.28 17.75
CA LEU A 265 -28.72 -20.57 17.64
C LEU A 265 -28.44 -21.18 19.01
N GLN A 266 -27.94 -20.40 19.96
CA GLN A 266 -27.66 -20.88 21.31
C GLN A 266 -28.93 -21.40 21.99
N ARG A 267 -30.05 -20.68 21.85
CA ARG A 267 -31.37 -21.11 22.34
C ARG A 267 -31.80 -22.43 21.67
N LEU A 268 -31.75 -22.48 20.33
CA LEU A 268 -32.11 -23.66 19.55
C LEU A 268 -31.31 -24.90 20.01
N PHE A 269 -29.99 -24.81 20.15
CA PHE A 269 -29.17 -25.92 20.63
C PHE A 269 -29.36 -26.27 22.11
N SER A 270 -29.89 -25.35 22.93
CA SER A 270 -30.22 -25.61 24.33
C SER A 270 -31.60 -26.25 24.52
N GLU A 271 -32.55 -25.93 23.63
CA GLU A 271 -33.92 -26.49 23.61
C GLU A 271 -33.99 -27.82 22.84
N MET A 272 -33.06 -28.03 21.89
CA MET A 272 -32.80 -29.30 21.22
C MET A 272 -32.38 -30.38 22.23
N GLY A 273 -33.30 -31.29 22.55
CA GLY A 273 -33.06 -32.39 23.47
C GLY A 273 -33.94 -33.59 23.19
N GLU A 274 -33.98 -34.52 24.14
CA GLU A 274 -34.61 -35.85 24.01
C GLU A 274 -36.06 -35.81 23.51
N LYS A 275 -36.83 -34.76 23.84
CA LYS A 275 -38.19 -34.55 23.31
C LYS A 275 -38.24 -34.29 21.80
N ALA A 276 -37.33 -33.47 21.27
CA ALA A 276 -37.24 -33.19 19.84
C ALA A 276 -36.78 -34.43 19.07
N PHE A 277 -35.76 -35.12 19.58
CA PHE A 277 -35.31 -36.39 19.01
C PHE A 277 -36.38 -37.49 19.06
N SER A 278 -37.17 -37.56 20.14
CA SER A 278 -38.30 -38.49 20.23
C SER A 278 -39.39 -38.16 19.21
N ALA A 279 -39.70 -36.88 19.00
CA ALA A 279 -40.67 -36.45 17.99
C ALA A 279 -40.22 -36.81 16.56
N ASP A 280 -38.95 -36.56 16.22
CA ASP A 280 -38.33 -37.01 14.96
C ASP A 280 -38.48 -38.53 14.76
N LEU A 281 -38.19 -39.34 15.79
CA LEU A 281 -38.29 -40.79 15.73
C LEU A 281 -39.74 -41.28 15.58
N THR A 282 -40.70 -40.61 16.22
CA THR A 282 -42.14 -40.87 16.05
C THR A 282 -42.60 -40.52 14.64
N GLU A 283 -42.23 -39.36 14.09
CA GLU A 283 -42.55 -38.97 12.70
C GLU A 283 -42.01 -39.99 11.69
N TRP A 284 -40.77 -40.47 11.92
CA TRP A 284 -40.18 -41.54 11.11
C TRP A 284 -40.94 -42.87 11.23
N SER A 285 -41.33 -43.26 12.45
CA SER A 285 -42.08 -44.50 12.71
C SER A 285 -43.49 -44.49 12.07
N GLN A 286 -44.15 -43.34 12.04
CA GLN A 286 -45.46 -43.14 11.42
C GLN A 286 -45.42 -43.13 9.90
N THR A 287 -44.26 -42.85 9.30
CA THR A 287 -44.10 -42.78 7.84
C THR A 287 -43.49 -44.07 7.27
N PHE A 288 -42.52 -44.67 7.96
CA PHE A 288 -41.70 -45.79 7.46
C PHE A 288 -41.55 -46.96 8.45
N GLY A 289 -42.14 -46.86 9.64
CA GLY A 289 -42.02 -47.85 10.71
C GLY A 289 -43.31 -48.61 11.00
N VAL A 290 -43.42 -49.10 12.24
CA VAL A 290 -44.54 -49.96 12.69
C VAL A 290 -45.86 -49.22 12.87
N GLU A 291 -45.82 -47.88 12.96
CA GLU A 291 -47.02 -47.04 13.06
C GLU A 291 -47.55 -46.60 11.68
N ALA A 292 -46.89 -47.01 10.59
CA ALA A 292 -47.30 -46.64 9.24
C ALA A 292 -48.68 -47.22 8.88
N PRO A 293 -49.60 -46.41 8.33
CA PRO A 293 -50.98 -46.83 8.08
C PRO A 293 -51.04 -47.96 7.04
N THR A 294 -51.37 -49.16 7.52
CA THR A 294 -51.53 -50.37 6.71
C THR A 294 -52.99 -50.77 6.67
N LYS A 295 -53.50 -51.02 5.45
CA LYS A 295 -54.74 -51.80 5.27
C LYS A 295 -54.36 -53.27 5.28
N TRP A 296 -54.67 -53.96 6.36
CA TRP A 296 -54.49 -55.40 6.45
C TRP A 296 -55.45 -56.12 5.49
N PRO A 297 -55.09 -57.29 4.94
CA PRO A 297 -55.99 -58.06 4.11
C PRO A 297 -57.25 -58.47 4.88
N GLU A 298 -58.39 -57.94 4.48
CA GLU A 298 -59.71 -58.30 4.99
C GLU A 298 -60.46 -59.15 3.95
N PHE A 299 -61.56 -59.77 4.35
CA PHE A 299 -62.39 -60.54 3.42
C PHE A 299 -63.10 -59.60 2.44
N GLU A 300 -62.62 -59.56 1.19
CA GLU A 300 -63.31 -58.89 0.09
C GLU A 300 -64.47 -59.76 -0.39
N GLU A 301 -65.70 -59.29 -0.21
CA GLU A 301 -66.88 -59.97 -0.71
C GLU A 301 -66.89 -59.98 -2.25
N TYR A 302 -67.13 -61.16 -2.85
CA TYR A 302 -67.14 -61.30 -4.31
C TYR A 302 -68.26 -60.43 -4.91
N THR A 303 -67.86 -59.28 -5.44
CA THR A 303 -68.70 -58.47 -6.30
C THR A 303 -68.52 -58.97 -7.73
N PRO A 304 -69.57 -59.53 -8.37
CA PRO A 304 -69.49 -59.84 -9.79
C PRO A 304 -69.30 -58.52 -10.54
N GLU A 305 -68.21 -58.41 -11.32
CA GLU A 305 -68.02 -57.27 -12.22
C GLU A 305 -69.27 -57.10 -13.09
N ILE A 306 -70.06 -56.05 -12.84
CA ILE A 306 -71.10 -55.63 -13.77
C ILE A 306 -70.39 -55.04 -14.99
N ARG A 307 -69.94 -55.93 -15.87
CA ARG A 307 -69.58 -55.57 -17.24
C ARG A 307 -70.84 -55.05 -17.89
N SER A 308 -70.97 -53.72 -17.92
CA SER A 308 -72.02 -53.06 -18.67
C SER A 308 -71.91 -53.54 -20.12
N ILE A 309 -72.97 -54.20 -20.60
CA ILE A 309 -73.08 -54.58 -22.01
C ILE A 309 -73.35 -53.29 -22.79
N GLY A 310 -72.30 -52.52 -23.00
CA GLY A 310 -72.30 -51.33 -23.83
C GLY A 310 -72.63 -51.74 -25.26
N SER A 311 -73.80 -51.30 -25.74
CA SER A 311 -74.19 -51.52 -27.13
C SER A 311 -73.14 -50.92 -28.07
N ARG A 312 -72.70 -51.74 -29.03
CA ARG A 312 -71.61 -51.50 -29.98
C ARG A 312 -71.47 -50.05 -30.49
N LYS A 313 -70.31 -49.43 -30.26
CA LYS A 313 -69.51 -48.78 -31.33
C LYS A 313 -68.08 -48.41 -30.87
N GLY A 314 -67.08 -48.96 -31.57
CA GLY A 314 -65.70 -48.43 -31.60
C GLY A 314 -64.69 -49.06 -30.63
N SER A 315 -63.85 -49.96 -31.16
CA SER A 315 -62.41 -50.15 -30.84
C SER A 315 -61.96 -49.83 -29.39
N GLN A 316 -61.66 -50.79 -28.51
CA GLN A 316 -60.51 -51.71 -28.64
C GLN A 316 -60.57 -52.90 -27.66
N LYS A 317 -59.99 -54.03 -28.07
CA LYS A 317 -59.79 -55.35 -27.43
C LYS A 317 -60.13 -55.58 -25.93
N ASP A 318 -61.23 -56.32 -25.75
CA ASP A 318 -61.46 -57.37 -24.72
C ASP A 318 -60.40 -58.51 -24.91
N THR A 319 -60.12 -59.50 -24.04
CA THR A 319 -60.98 -60.35 -23.20
C THR A 319 -60.21 -61.02 -22.05
N GLY A 320 -60.90 -61.29 -20.93
CA GLY A 320 -60.60 -62.48 -20.13
C GLY A 320 -61.20 -63.72 -20.81
N GLY A 321 -60.37 -64.68 -21.23
CA GLY A 321 -60.81 -65.82 -22.04
C GLY A 321 -60.96 -67.12 -21.25
N VAL A 322 -62.18 -67.63 -21.11
CA VAL A 322 -62.41 -69.09 -21.01
C VAL A 322 -62.35 -69.64 -22.44
N VAL A 323 -61.46 -70.60 -22.70
CA VAL A 323 -61.32 -71.22 -24.03
C VAL A 323 -61.78 -72.67 -23.99
N LEU A 324 -62.87 -72.95 -24.72
CA LEU A 324 -63.34 -74.29 -25.05
C LEU A 324 -62.29 -75.03 -25.90
N MET A 325 -61.90 -76.22 -25.46
CA MET A 325 -60.89 -77.02 -26.15
C MET A 325 -61.50 -77.77 -27.35
N ARG A 326 -60.99 -77.48 -28.56
CA ARG A 326 -61.07 -78.34 -29.77
C ARG A 326 -62.42 -78.44 -30.51
N GLN A 327 -62.77 -77.39 -31.25
CA GLN A 327 -63.63 -77.52 -32.45
C GLN A 327 -62.78 -77.37 -33.71
N ARG A 328 -62.76 -78.39 -34.58
CA ARG A 328 -62.16 -78.31 -35.93
C ARG A 328 -63.22 -77.83 -36.90
N LEU A 329 -63.03 -76.65 -37.50
CA LEU A 329 -63.82 -76.23 -38.65
C LEU A 329 -63.27 -76.94 -39.89
N ARG A 330 -64.14 -77.70 -40.57
CA ARG A 330 -63.94 -78.18 -41.94
C ARG A 330 -64.87 -77.37 -42.84
N SER A 331 -64.35 -76.88 -43.96
CA SER A 331 -65.20 -76.57 -45.12
C SER A 331 -65.65 -77.88 -45.78
N GLU A 332 -66.68 -77.84 -46.63
CA GLU A 332 -67.21 -79.05 -47.29
C GLU A 332 -66.16 -79.73 -48.21
N ASP A 333 -65.13 -79.01 -48.66
CA ASP A 333 -64.00 -79.54 -49.45
C ASP A 333 -62.70 -79.83 -48.66
N GLY A 334 -62.78 -79.98 -47.33
CA GLY A 334 -61.98 -81.01 -46.66
C GLY A 334 -60.54 -80.75 -46.19
N ASP A 335 -60.00 -79.52 -46.19
CA ASP A 335 -58.64 -79.23 -45.67
C ASP A 335 -58.57 -78.50 -44.32
N VAL A 336 -57.45 -78.68 -43.58
CA VAL A 336 -57.24 -78.19 -42.20
C VAL A 336 -56.02 -77.28 -42.12
N LEU A 337 -56.22 -76.03 -41.67
CA LEU A 337 -55.15 -75.07 -41.43
C LEU A 337 -54.95 -74.78 -39.94
N VAL A 338 -53.69 -74.58 -39.56
CA VAL A 338 -53.22 -74.39 -38.17
C VAL A 338 -52.38 -73.12 -38.12
N ILE A 339 -52.49 -72.30 -37.06
CA ILE A 339 -51.38 -71.75 -36.26
C ILE A 339 -51.86 -70.71 -35.22
N LYS A 340 -51.12 -70.69 -34.10
CA LYS A 340 -51.17 -69.78 -32.93
C LYS A 340 -51.09 -68.30 -33.40
N GLY A 341 -51.75 -67.32 -32.79
CA GLY A 341 -51.86 -67.06 -31.36
C GLY A 341 -51.02 -65.81 -31.05
N ALA A 342 -51.67 -64.64 -31.02
CA ALA A 342 -51.00 -63.34 -31.08
C ALA A 342 -50.67 -62.74 -29.70
N ALA A 343 -49.52 -62.06 -29.62
CA ALA A 343 -49.22 -61.11 -28.55
C ALA A 343 -49.97 -59.78 -28.76
N SER A 344 -49.93 -58.91 -27.74
CA SER A 344 -50.64 -57.63 -27.73
C SER A 344 -49.98 -56.58 -28.64
N CYS A 345 -50.82 -56.01 -29.51
CA CYS A 345 -50.85 -54.62 -29.97
C CYS A 345 -49.53 -53.84 -30.08
N ASP A 346 -49.03 -53.76 -31.31
CA ASP A 346 -48.51 -52.54 -31.94
C ASP A 346 -49.61 -51.42 -31.93
N ASP A 347 -49.38 -50.13 -32.25
CA ASP A 347 -48.23 -49.42 -32.84
C ASP A 347 -48.40 -47.88 -32.60
N ILE A 348 -47.64 -47.04 -33.33
CA ILE A 348 -47.69 -45.54 -33.43
C ILE A 348 -46.74 -44.87 -32.40
N LEU A 349 -45.45 -44.62 -32.64
CA LEU A 349 -44.73 -44.00 -33.80
C LEU A 349 -45.23 -42.56 -34.09
N ARG A 350 -44.40 -41.51 -34.16
CA ARG A 350 -43.35 -41.34 -35.19
C ARG A 350 -42.60 -39.98 -35.06
N GLU A 351 -41.26 -40.01 -35.17
CA GLU A 351 -40.29 -38.97 -35.63
C GLU A 351 -40.14 -37.61 -34.87
N SER A 352 -38.94 -36.98 -34.76
CA SER A 352 -37.63 -37.24 -35.41
C SER A 352 -36.40 -36.72 -34.62
N ASN A 353 -35.25 -37.39 -34.83
CA ASN A 353 -33.83 -36.97 -34.81
C ASN A 353 -33.27 -36.08 -33.66
N GLY A 354 -32.10 -36.37 -33.07
CA GLY A 354 -31.17 -37.50 -33.26
C GLY A 354 -29.83 -37.35 -32.50
N ALA A 355 -28.97 -38.37 -32.62
CA ALA A 355 -27.57 -38.48 -32.15
C ALA A 355 -27.26 -38.79 -30.66
N SER A 356 -26.92 -40.05 -30.37
CA SER A 356 -25.73 -40.47 -29.58
C SER A 356 -25.58 -41.99 -29.46
N ALA A 357 -24.33 -42.45 -29.29
CA ALA A 357 -23.84 -43.70 -28.67
C ALA A 357 -23.08 -44.71 -29.56
N SER A 358 -21.76 -44.71 -29.34
CA SER A 358 -20.80 -45.82 -29.45
C SER A 358 -20.33 -46.15 -28.03
N ASP A 359 -19.88 -47.34 -27.61
CA ASP A 359 -19.97 -48.71 -28.13
C ASP A 359 -19.75 -49.65 -26.91
N ALA A 360 -19.92 -50.96 -27.06
CA ALA A 360 -20.11 -51.92 -25.97
C ALA A 360 -18.84 -52.68 -25.51
N SER A 361 -19.08 -53.71 -24.68
CA SER A 361 -18.20 -54.84 -24.31
C SER A 361 -17.22 -54.64 -23.13
N ALA A 362 -16.85 -55.65 -22.34
CA ALA A 362 -17.49 -56.95 -22.01
C ALA A 362 -16.81 -57.56 -20.76
N LEU A 363 -17.47 -58.48 -20.05
CA LEU A 363 -16.79 -59.36 -19.10
C LEU A 363 -15.99 -60.45 -19.83
N LYS A 364 -14.75 -60.71 -19.39
CA LYS A 364 -14.11 -62.04 -19.55
C LYS A 364 -13.19 -62.37 -18.36
N ARG A 365 -13.25 -63.64 -17.96
CA ARG A 365 -12.36 -64.29 -16.97
C ARG A 365 -10.91 -64.34 -17.47
N PHE A 366 -9.95 -64.35 -16.55
CA PHE A 366 -9.01 -65.48 -16.42
C PHE A 366 -8.55 -65.65 -14.95
N SER A 367 -8.26 -66.89 -14.59
CA SER A 367 -7.69 -67.37 -13.30
C SER A 367 -6.16 -67.12 -13.25
N ALA A 368 -5.42 -67.16 -12.13
CA ALA A 368 -5.37 -68.21 -11.11
C ALA A 368 -4.34 -67.89 -9.99
N VAL A 369 -4.40 -68.67 -8.89
CA VAL A 369 -3.38 -68.88 -7.82
C VAL A 369 -3.04 -67.66 -6.92
N GLY A 370 -3.05 -67.77 -5.58
CA GLY A 370 -3.34 -68.94 -4.75
C GLY A 370 -3.50 -68.66 -3.25
N ASP A 371 -3.60 -69.75 -2.50
CA ASP A 371 -3.84 -69.89 -1.05
C ASP A 371 -2.88 -69.04 -0.17
N TYR A 372 -3.21 -68.62 1.06
CA TYR A 372 -3.40 -69.53 2.19
C TYR A 372 -4.06 -68.88 3.43
N SER A 373 -5.00 -69.63 4.01
CA SER A 373 -5.47 -69.74 5.40
C SER A 373 -5.55 -68.54 6.36
N SER A 374 -6.73 -68.48 6.98
CA SER A 374 -6.97 -67.96 8.33
C SER A 374 -6.09 -68.60 9.41
N GLU A 375 -5.75 -67.84 10.46
CA GLU A 375 -5.81 -68.34 11.83
C GLU A 375 -5.95 -67.20 12.86
N THR A 376 -6.85 -67.40 13.82
CA THR A 376 -6.80 -66.80 15.17
C THR A 376 -6.35 -67.92 16.12
N PRO A 377 -6.04 -67.74 17.43
CA PRO A 377 -6.23 -66.56 18.28
C PRO A 377 -5.07 -66.27 19.27
N SER A 378 -5.25 -65.32 20.19
CA SER A 378 -5.07 -65.52 21.66
C SER A 378 -4.31 -64.44 22.45
N LYS A 379 -4.98 -64.02 23.54
CA LYS A 379 -4.48 -63.79 24.91
C LYS A 379 -3.73 -62.49 25.26
N SER A 380 -4.52 -61.65 25.95
CA SER A 380 -4.18 -61.03 27.25
C SER A 380 -3.31 -59.75 27.17
N ARG A 381 -3.32 -58.81 28.13
CA ARG A 381 -3.95 -58.74 29.47
C ARG A 381 -3.96 -57.27 29.96
N ASN A 382 -5.11 -56.74 30.38
CA ASN A 382 -5.26 -55.55 31.28
C ASN A 382 -4.64 -54.20 30.79
N GLN A 383 -5.06 -53.00 31.19
CA GLN A 383 -6.07 -52.56 32.18
C GLN A 383 -6.54 -51.12 31.86
N ARG A 384 -7.83 -50.84 32.12
CA ARG A 384 -8.43 -49.57 32.63
C ARG A 384 -8.12 -48.19 31.99
N HIS A 385 -9.21 -47.55 31.53
CA HIS A 385 -9.48 -46.10 31.64
C HIS A 385 -9.45 -45.63 33.13
N THR A 386 -9.31 -44.35 33.52
CA THR A 386 -10.22 -43.19 33.30
C THR A 386 -9.45 -41.81 33.43
N PRO A 387 -10.02 -40.61 33.74
CA PRO A 387 -10.02 -39.46 32.79
C PRO A 387 -9.56 -38.07 33.38
N THR A 388 -9.93 -36.95 32.70
CA THR A 388 -9.88 -35.51 33.13
C THR A 388 -8.48 -34.82 33.18
N ASN A 389 -8.28 -33.52 32.93
CA ASN A 389 -9.09 -32.37 32.43
C ASN A 389 -8.16 -31.37 31.66
N PRO A 390 -8.63 -30.34 30.92
CA PRO A 390 -7.79 -29.50 30.06
C PRO A 390 -7.21 -28.23 30.75
N LEU A 391 -6.39 -27.49 29.99
CA LEU A 391 -5.71 -26.20 30.26
C LEU A 391 -4.31 -26.25 30.91
N ALA A 392 -3.27 -26.24 30.06
CA ALA A 392 -2.00 -25.54 30.30
C ALA A 392 -1.28 -25.31 28.95
N ASP A 393 -0.97 -24.05 28.61
CA ASP A 393 -0.21 -23.64 27.42
C ASP A 393 1.29 -23.47 27.81
N PRO A 394 2.27 -24.12 27.14
CA PRO A 394 3.62 -24.27 27.69
C PRO A 394 4.76 -23.50 26.98
N PHE A 395 4.57 -22.30 26.40
CA PHE A 395 5.68 -21.53 25.79
C PHE A 395 5.67 -20.00 26.01
N PRO A 396 6.44 -19.46 26.98
CA PRO A 396 6.80 -18.05 27.05
C PRO A 396 8.10 -17.72 26.28
N MET A 397 8.12 -16.62 25.52
CA MET A 397 9.34 -16.11 24.86
C MET A 397 10.20 -15.23 25.81
N PRO A 398 11.54 -15.29 25.73
CA PRO A 398 12.44 -14.44 26.50
C PRO A 398 12.96 -13.19 25.74
N THR A 399 13.07 -12.07 26.44
CA THR A 399 13.84 -10.88 26.05
C THR A 399 15.01 -10.64 27.02
N PRO A 400 16.23 -10.29 26.57
CA PRO A 400 17.32 -9.89 27.45
C PRO A 400 17.44 -8.35 27.64
N GLU A 401 18.03 -7.95 28.77
CA GLU A 401 18.00 -6.58 29.30
C GLU A 401 19.26 -5.71 28.99
N ARG A 402 19.33 -4.55 29.65
CA ARG A 402 20.20 -3.37 29.47
C ARG A 402 21.18 -3.19 30.65
N SER A 403 22.38 -2.62 30.41
CA SER A 403 23.30 -2.03 31.44
C SER A 403 24.40 -1.17 30.72
N THR A 404 24.54 0.16 30.88
CA THR A 404 25.28 1.00 31.89
C THR A 404 26.82 0.94 31.84
N SER A 405 27.63 2.02 31.97
CA SER A 405 27.43 3.49 31.96
C SER A 405 28.75 4.30 32.17
N ALA A 406 28.82 5.59 31.76
CA ALA A 406 29.83 6.63 32.15
C ALA A 406 31.30 6.46 31.68
N ALA A 407 32.24 7.45 31.70
CA ALA A 407 32.19 8.92 31.49
C ALA A 407 33.63 9.54 31.32
N ILE A 408 33.76 10.55 30.44
CA ILE A 408 34.61 11.77 30.48
C ILE A 408 36.06 11.73 31.04
N ASN A 409 37.07 12.16 30.24
CA ASN A 409 38.02 13.25 30.59
C ASN A 409 39.02 13.66 29.47
N VAL A 410 39.35 14.96 29.40
CA VAL A 410 40.41 15.60 28.57
C VAL A 410 40.96 16.82 29.34
N PRO A 411 42.26 17.14 29.26
CA PRO A 411 42.64 18.57 29.13
C PRO A 411 43.88 18.87 28.24
N SER A 412 43.83 20.03 27.55
CA SER A 412 44.86 21.04 27.15
C SER A 412 46.36 20.68 26.94
N ASN A 413 47.18 21.38 26.13
CA ASN A 413 47.25 22.84 25.92
C ASN A 413 48.22 23.29 24.76
N ARG A 414 48.01 24.53 24.26
CA ARG A 414 48.97 25.52 23.67
C ARG A 414 49.69 25.38 22.29
N GLU A 415 49.40 26.41 21.45
CA GLU A 415 50.30 27.37 20.76
C GLU A 415 51.40 26.90 19.78
N ASN A 416 51.22 27.20 18.48
CA ASN A 416 52.06 28.21 17.78
C ASN A 416 51.47 28.60 16.40
N GLN A 417 51.61 29.88 16.03
CA GLN A 417 51.17 30.43 14.73
C GLN A 417 52.33 30.43 13.72
N SER A 418 52.06 29.97 12.49
CA SER A 418 52.96 30.09 11.34
C SER A 418 52.14 30.27 10.06
N GLY A 419 52.08 31.49 9.53
CA GLY A 419 51.43 31.79 8.25
C GLY A 419 52.33 31.45 7.04
N PRO A 420 51.77 31.05 5.89
CA PRO A 420 52.55 30.67 4.71
C PRO A 420 53.07 31.88 3.92
N PRO A 421 54.17 31.75 3.17
CA PRO A 421 54.73 32.83 2.35
C PRO A 421 53.89 33.06 1.09
N SER A 422 53.81 34.33 0.67
CA SER A 422 53.23 34.71 -0.62
C SER A 422 54.24 34.47 -1.74
N VAL A 423 53.80 33.84 -2.84
CA VAL A 423 54.51 33.88 -4.13
C VAL A 423 53.51 34.12 -5.24
N ALA A 424 53.77 35.15 -6.04
CA ALA A 424 52.98 35.51 -7.21
C ALA A 424 53.48 34.79 -8.48
N ASN A 425 52.64 34.79 -9.51
CA ASN A 425 52.88 34.16 -10.82
C ASN A 425 54.25 34.49 -11.42
N THR A 426 54.91 33.48 -11.99
CA THR A 426 55.87 33.65 -13.10
C THR A 426 55.61 32.60 -14.17
N ASP A 427 55.38 33.05 -15.40
CA ASP A 427 55.34 32.20 -16.59
C ASP A 427 56.76 31.77 -16.98
N SER A 428 57.06 30.48 -16.84
CA SER A 428 58.01 29.76 -17.71
C SER A 428 57.89 28.25 -17.53
N SER A 429 58.19 27.53 -18.60
CA SER A 429 57.96 26.09 -18.72
C SER A 429 58.86 25.24 -17.81
N ASP A 430 58.30 24.77 -16.70
CA ASP A 430 58.61 23.44 -16.15
C ASP A 430 57.36 22.83 -15.49
N SER A 431 56.39 22.50 -16.33
CA SER A 431 55.14 21.87 -15.90
C SER A 431 55.41 20.42 -15.49
N LEU A 432 55.29 20.07 -14.20
CA LEU A 432 54.84 18.77 -13.67
C LEU A 432 54.91 18.73 -12.12
N LYS A 433 53.89 18.12 -11.48
CA LYS A 433 53.81 17.65 -10.06
C LYS A 433 53.28 18.55 -8.92
N TYR A 434 52.51 19.61 -9.19
CA TYR A 434 51.68 20.24 -8.15
C TYR A 434 50.23 20.43 -8.62
N GLY A 435 49.26 19.94 -7.84
CA GLY A 435 47.86 20.41 -7.88
C GLY A 435 46.85 19.76 -8.85
N GLU A 436 47.21 18.79 -9.70
CA GLU A 436 46.25 18.19 -10.64
C GLU A 436 45.42 17.04 -10.02
N PHE A 437 44.50 17.40 -9.13
CA PHE A 437 43.56 16.44 -8.51
C PHE A 437 42.41 16.07 -9.46
N SER A 438 42.58 15.00 -10.24
CA SER A 438 41.47 14.39 -10.99
C SER A 438 40.48 13.67 -10.06
N SER A 439 39.61 14.43 -9.41
CA SER A 439 38.45 14.02 -8.60
C SER A 439 38.69 12.97 -7.49
N ARG A 440 38.52 13.39 -6.22
CA ARG A 440 38.40 12.52 -5.02
C ARG A 440 39.47 11.43 -4.87
N GLY A 441 40.61 11.78 -4.27
CA GLY A 441 41.71 10.86 -4.02
C GLY A 441 42.45 11.14 -2.72
N GLN A 442 43.36 10.24 -2.34
CA GLN A 442 44.28 10.47 -1.22
C GLN A 442 45.48 11.32 -1.67
N GLY A 443 45.83 12.32 -0.87
CA GLY A 443 46.98 13.18 -1.07
C GLY A 443 47.93 13.12 0.11
N LYS A 444 49.24 13.28 -0.14
CA LYS A 444 50.27 13.37 0.89
C LYS A 444 50.66 14.83 1.12
N VAL A 445 50.62 15.26 2.37
CA VAL A 445 51.00 16.63 2.77
C VAL A 445 52.51 16.82 2.62
N LEU A 446 52.92 17.87 1.91
CA LEU A 446 54.33 18.22 1.65
C LEU A 446 54.89 19.26 2.63
N TYR A 447 54.03 20.12 3.18
CA TYR A 447 54.37 21.23 4.05
C TYR A 447 53.33 21.38 5.16
N ASP A 448 53.77 21.79 6.34
CA ASP A 448 52.86 22.09 7.45
C ASP A 448 52.03 23.35 7.14
N TYR A 449 50.76 23.34 7.53
CA TYR A 449 49.85 24.47 7.33
C TYR A 449 49.01 24.72 8.58
N THR A 450 48.95 25.98 9.02
CA THR A 450 48.18 26.43 10.19
C THR A 450 46.95 27.20 9.71
N PRO A 451 45.73 26.83 10.13
CA PRO A 451 44.51 27.58 9.83
C PRO A 451 44.57 29.02 10.31
N VAL A 452 44.03 29.92 9.49
CA VAL A 452 43.83 31.35 9.70
C VAL A 452 42.35 31.66 9.89
N GLU A 453 41.48 31.02 9.10
CA GLU A 453 40.01 31.16 9.16
C GLU A 453 39.34 29.88 9.74
N GLU A 454 38.08 29.99 10.19
CA GLU A 454 37.36 28.88 10.88
C GLU A 454 36.97 27.71 9.95
N ASP A 455 37.00 27.88 8.63
CA ASP A 455 36.68 26.86 7.63
C ASP A 455 37.92 26.15 7.05
N GLU A 456 39.12 26.50 7.52
CA GLU A 456 40.41 25.93 7.10
C GLU A 456 40.86 24.76 7.99
N ILE A 457 41.63 23.81 7.43
CA ILE A 457 42.12 22.61 8.14
C ILE A 457 43.64 22.59 8.30
N LYS A 458 44.11 22.22 9.50
CA LYS A 458 45.55 22.11 9.79
C LYS A 458 46.17 20.95 9.01
N LEU A 459 47.29 21.18 8.33
CA LEU A 459 48.07 20.11 7.70
C LEU A 459 49.38 19.87 8.44
N GLU A 460 49.78 18.60 8.55
CA GLU A 460 51.06 18.18 9.11
C GLU A 460 51.85 17.39 8.06
N LYS A 461 53.11 17.79 7.84
CA LYS A 461 53.96 17.28 6.76
C LYS A 461 54.17 15.77 6.87
N GLY A 462 53.82 15.07 5.80
CA GLY A 462 53.89 13.62 5.71
C GLY A 462 52.61 12.87 6.07
N GLU A 463 51.58 13.55 6.59
CA GLU A 463 50.24 12.97 6.76
C GLU A 463 49.57 12.68 5.40
N THR A 464 48.64 11.74 5.38
CA THR A 464 47.73 11.49 4.26
C THR A 464 46.39 12.19 4.54
N ILE A 465 45.91 12.98 3.59
CA ILE A 465 44.61 13.66 3.61
C ILE A 465 43.71 13.12 2.48
N GLU A 466 42.42 12.96 2.74
CA GLU A 466 41.41 12.66 1.71
C GLU A 466 40.96 13.97 1.05
N VAL A 467 41.22 14.14 -0.24
CA VAL A 467 40.83 15.34 -0.98
C VAL A 467 39.40 15.15 -1.50
N LEU A 468 38.47 16.00 -1.08
CA LEU A 468 37.03 15.84 -1.32
C LEU A 468 36.50 16.73 -2.46
N SER A 469 37.18 17.84 -2.78
CA SER A 469 36.89 18.71 -3.92
C SER A 469 38.12 18.92 -4.81
N GLU A 470 37.88 19.30 -6.06
CA GLU A 470 38.88 19.91 -6.92
C GLU A 470 39.31 21.30 -6.38
N PRO A 471 40.49 21.81 -6.77
CA PRO A 471 40.93 23.15 -6.42
C PRO A 471 40.00 24.22 -7.02
N ASP A 472 39.67 25.23 -6.21
CA ASP A 472 38.89 26.38 -6.65
C ASP A 472 39.72 27.40 -7.46
N GLN A 473 39.11 28.52 -7.85
CA GLN A 473 39.76 29.59 -8.61
C GLN A 473 40.88 30.33 -7.84
N LEU A 474 41.02 30.07 -6.54
CA LEU A 474 42.06 30.63 -5.67
C LEU A 474 43.10 29.57 -5.27
N GLY A 475 42.97 28.32 -5.76
CA GLY A 475 43.89 27.22 -5.48
C GLY A 475 43.60 26.45 -4.18
N TRP A 476 42.38 26.51 -3.65
CA TRP A 476 41.98 25.82 -2.42
C TRP A 476 41.19 24.55 -2.68
N CYS A 477 41.54 23.47 -1.98
CA CYS A 477 40.80 22.22 -1.97
C CYS A 477 40.09 22.03 -0.63
N TYR A 478 38.92 21.38 -0.64
CA TYR A 478 38.27 20.88 0.57
C TYR A 478 38.67 19.42 0.80
N GLY A 479 38.96 19.03 2.05
CA GLY A 479 39.39 17.66 2.36
C GLY A 479 39.13 17.23 3.80
N ARG A 480 39.56 16.01 4.12
CA ARG A 480 39.37 15.33 5.40
C ARG A 480 40.63 14.66 5.90
N ARG A 481 41.00 14.92 7.15
CA ARG A 481 42.15 14.29 7.83
C ARG A 481 41.82 12.92 8.41
N SER A 482 42.87 12.22 8.82
CA SER A 482 42.79 10.92 9.52
C SER A 482 42.00 10.98 10.84
N ASP A 483 41.98 12.14 11.51
CA ASP A 483 41.22 12.42 12.74
C ASP A 483 39.71 12.73 12.50
N GLY A 484 39.28 12.80 11.24
CA GLY A 484 37.91 13.10 10.84
C GLY A 484 37.59 14.60 10.71
N GLN A 485 38.52 15.50 10.99
CA GLN A 485 38.34 16.94 10.72
C GLN A 485 38.22 17.19 9.22
N THR A 486 37.43 18.20 8.85
CA THR A 486 37.19 18.61 7.45
C THR A 486 37.27 20.12 7.28
N GLY A 487 37.95 20.58 6.25
CA GLY A 487 38.10 22.02 5.97
C GLY A 487 38.85 22.29 4.66
N LEU A 488 39.06 23.57 4.38
CA LEU A 488 39.82 24.07 3.23
C LEU A 488 41.33 24.05 3.49
N PHE A 489 42.11 23.74 2.46
CA PHE A 489 43.57 23.83 2.49
C PHE A 489 44.14 24.22 1.11
N PRO A 490 45.34 24.81 1.02
CA PRO A 490 45.93 25.17 -0.28
C PRO A 490 46.38 23.93 -1.07
N ALA A 491 45.98 23.81 -2.33
CA ALA A 491 46.29 22.66 -3.18
C ALA A 491 47.80 22.44 -3.41
N SER A 492 48.60 23.51 -3.32
CA SER A 492 50.07 23.45 -3.43
C SER A 492 50.75 22.77 -2.24
N TYR A 493 50.05 22.54 -1.13
CA TYR A 493 50.59 21.92 0.08
C TYR A 493 50.46 20.39 0.08
N VAL A 494 49.77 19.81 -0.91
CA VAL A 494 49.46 18.38 -0.98
C VAL A 494 49.80 17.82 -2.36
N GLN A 495 50.51 16.70 -2.37
CA GLN A 495 50.79 15.92 -3.57
C GLN A 495 49.72 14.83 -3.73
N ALA A 496 49.09 14.70 -4.90
CA ALA A 496 48.27 13.53 -5.18
C ALA A 496 49.11 12.23 -5.09
N SER A 497 48.54 11.17 -4.52
CA SER A 497 49.22 9.87 -4.33
C SER A 497 49.00 8.93 -5.52
#